data_AF-A0A9P3AYK6-F1
#
_entry.id   AF-A0A9P3AYK6-F1
#
_cell.length_a   1.000
_cell.length_b   1.000
_cell.length_c   1.000
_cell.angle_alpha   90.00
_cell.angle_beta   90.00
_cell.angle_gamma   90.00
#
_symmetry.space_group_name_H-M   'P 1'
#
loop_
_entity.id
_entity.type
_entity.pdbx_description
1 polymer ?
#
loop_
_entity_poly.entity_id
_entity_poly.type
_entity_poly.pdbx_seq_one_letter_code
_entity_poly.pdbx_strand_id
1 'polypeptide(L)'
;MPNETPEPTASLPPIPAKRYFSIGEVSELCGVKAHVLRYWEQEFTQLKPVKRSGNRRYYQHHEVLLVRKIRHLLYEQGFTISGARNRLNEAAIHEHEEAEAAGQTRTLLAGIRTDVAAVLQVLKA
;
A
#
# COMPACT_ATOMS: atom_id res chain seq x y z
N MET A 1 -10.97 16.61 -21.24
CA MET A 1 -11.03 15.38 -20.41
C MET A 1 -11.40 14.24 -21.34
N PRO A 2 -10.46 13.42 -21.84
CA PRO A 2 -10.84 12.30 -22.67
C PRO A 2 -11.48 11.23 -21.77
N ASN A 3 -12.74 10.99 -22.08
CA ASN A 3 -13.67 10.10 -21.43
C ASN A 3 -13.46 8.68 -21.96
N GLU A 4 -12.85 7.80 -21.15
CA GLU A 4 -12.94 6.34 -21.31
C GLU A 4 -13.02 5.75 -19.91
N THR A 5 -14.24 5.58 -19.43
CA THR A 5 -14.56 4.90 -18.17
C THR A 5 -14.04 3.46 -18.26
N PRO A 6 -13.07 3.02 -17.43
CA PRO A 6 -12.79 1.60 -17.30
C PRO A 6 -13.98 0.96 -16.58
N GLU A 7 -14.49 -0.15 -17.11
CA GLU A 7 -15.69 -0.81 -16.59
C GLU A 7 -15.60 -1.08 -15.08
N PRO A 8 -16.58 -0.60 -14.28
CA PRO A 8 -16.50 -0.64 -12.83
C PRO A 8 -17.08 -1.95 -12.27
N THR A 9 -16.64 -3.13 -12.71
CA THR A 9 -17.10 -4.40 -12.10
C THR A 9 -16.22 -5.64 -12.35
N ALA A 10 -15.06 -5.55 -13.00
CA ALA A 10 -14.22 -6.73 -13.18
C ALA A 10 -13.44 -7.06 -11.90
N SER A 11 -13.73 -8.20 -11.28
CA SER A 11 -12.91 -8.81 -10.23
C SER A 11 -11.44 -8.84 -10.68
N LEU A 12 -10.60 -7.97 -10.11
CA LEU A 12 -9.21 -7.90 -10.51
C LEU A 12 -8.52 -9.25 -10.24
N PRO A 13 -7.71 -9.77 -11.18
CA PRO A 13 -7.06 -11.06 -11.02
C PRO A 13 -6.18 -11.08 -9.76
N PRO A 14 -5.97 -12.22 -9.09
CA PRO A 14 -5.05 -12.29 -7.97
C PRO A 14 -3.65 -11.85 -8.41
N ILE A 15 -2.95 -11.09 -7.56
CA ILE A 15 -1.59 -10.64 -7.85
C ILE A 15 -0.65 -11.84 -7.69
N PRO A 16 0.11 -12.24 -8.72
CA PRO A 16 1.07 -13.34 -8.60
C PRO A 16 2.16 -13.05 -7.55
N ALA A 17 2.77 -14.09 -6.98
CA ALA A 17 3.91 -13.95 -6.06
C ALA A 17 5.23 -13.62 -6.80
N LYS A 18 5.20 -12.63 -7.71
CA LYS A 18 6.35 -12.16 -8.49
C LYS A 18 6.96 -10.93 -7.82
N ARG A 19 8.30 -10.82 -7.86
CA ARG A 19 9.03 -9.72 -7.21
C ARG A 19 8.95 -8.39 -7.97
N TYR A 20 8.90 -8.46 -9.30
CA TYR A 20 8.87 -7.28 -10.18
C TYR A 20 7.86 -7.48 -11.32
N PHE A 21 7.04 -6.47 -11.55
CA PHE A 21 6.03 -6.41 -12.60
C PHE A 21 6.38 -5.30 -13.58
N SER A 22 6.28 -5.58 -14.88
CA SER A 22 6.40 -4.54 -15.90
C SER A 22 5.15 -3.66 -15.93
N ILE A 23 5.25 -2.45 -16.47
CA ILE A 23 4.09 -1.55 -16.62
C ILE A 23 2.91 -2.18 -17.40
N GLY A 24 3.18 -3.08 -18.34
CA GLY A 24 2.14 -3.82 -19.06
C GLY A 24 1.42 -4.83 -18.14
N GLU A 25 2.18 -5.61 -17.37
CA GLU A 25 1.61 -6.54 -16.38
C GLU A 25 0.78 -5.79 -15.33
N VAL A 26 1.26 -4.64 -14.83
CA VAL A 26 0.48 -3.82 -13.87
C VAL A 26 -0.78 -3.24 -14.51
N SER A 27 -0.70 -2.86 -15.79
CA SER A 27 -1.86 -2.35 -16.55
C SER A 27 -2.97 -3.39 -16.60
N GLU A 28 -2.62 -4.66 -16.85
CA GLU A 28 -3.57 -5.78 -16.88
C GLU A 28 -4.08 -6.13 -15.47
N LEU A 29 -3.19 -6.22 -14.48
CA LEU A 29 -3.54 -6.59 -13.11
C LEU A 29 -4.43 -5.57 -12.40
N CYS A 30 -4.36 -4.30 -12.80
CA CYS A 30 -5.12 -3.22 -12.19
C CYS A 30 -6.24 -2.69 -13.09
N GLY A 31 -6.32 -3.11 -14.36
CA GLY A 31 -7.30 -2.58 -15.31
C GLY A 31 -7.13 -1.09 -15.60
N VAL A 32 -5.90 -0.58 -15.56
CA VAL A 32 -5.56 0.83 -15.77
C VAL A 32 -4.56 0.94 -16.91
N LYS A 33 -4.83 1.78 -17.92
CA LYS A 33 -3.95 1.91 -19.10
C LYS A 33 -2.53 2.34 -18.71
N ALA A 34 -1.51 1.79 -19.38
CA ALA A 34 -0.11 2.07 -19.09
C ALA A 34 0.27 3.57 -19.10
N HIS A 35 -0.35 4.41 -19.94
CA HIS A 35 -0.08 5.85 -19.93
C HIS A 35 -0.66 6.55 -18.68
N VAL A 36 -1.78 6.06 -18.14
CA VAL A 36 -2.34 6.56 -16.88
C VAL A 36 -1.42 6.20 -15.72
N LEU A 37 -0.86 4.98 -15.71
CA LEU A 37 0.15 4.59 -14.72
C LEU A 37 1.38 5.51 -14.77
N ARG A 38 1.87 5.87 -15.96
CA ARG A 38 2.97 6.85 -16.12
C ARG A 38 2.62 8.21 -15.55
N TYR A 39 1.38 8.65 -15.74
CA TYR A 39 0.91 9.91 -15.19
C TYR A 39 0.81 9.83 -13.65
N TRP A 40 0.26 8.75 -13.12
CA TRP A 40 0.18 8.50 -11.68
C TRP A 40 1.56 8.45 -11.00
N GLU A 41 2.60 7.93 -11.67
CA GLU A 41 3.98 8.00 -11.14
C GLU A 41 4.46 9.44 -10.89
N GLN A 42 3.97 10.43 -11.64
CA GLN A 42 4.32 11.83 -11.41
C GLN A 42 3.49 12.45 -10.29
N GLU A 43 2.22 12.04 -10.17
CA GLU A 43 1.30 12.59 -9.19
C GLU A 43 1.44 11.94 -7.80
N PHE A 44 1.80 10.67 -7.72
CA PHE A 44 1.88 9.92 -6.45
C PHE A 44 3.35 9.64 -6.11
N THR A 45 3.92 10.42 -5.20
CA THR A 45 5.32 10.29 -4.76
C THR A 45 5.63 8.95 -4.09
N GLN A 46 4.61 8.24 -3.58
CA GLN A 46 4.73 6.91 -2.98
C GLN A 46 4.96 5.81 -4.03
N LEU A 47 4.65 6.09 -5.30
CA LEU A 47 4.80 5.15 -6.41
C LEU A 47 6.14 5.42 -7.12
N LYS A 48 7.15 4.60 -6.80
CA LYS A 48 8.55 4.82 -7.22
C LYS A 48 9.06 3.59 -7.98
N PRO A 49 8.64 3.40 -9.24
CA PRO A 49 9.03 2.23 -10.00
C PRO A 49 10.54 2.22 -10.19
N VAL A 50 11.14 1.04 -10.06
CA VAL A 50 12.57 0.83 -10.27
C VAL A 50 12.86 1.03 -11.76
N LYS A 51 13.65 2.06 -12.08
CA LYS A 51 14.14 2.32 -13.43
C LYS A 51 15.36 1.42 -13.70
N ARG A 52 15.27 0.58 -14.74
CA ARG A 52 16.39 -0.24 -15.22
C ARG A 52 16.82 0.22 -16.62
N SER A 53 17.99 -0.23 -17.07
CA SER A 53 18.53 0.03 -18.42
C SER A 53 17.45 -0.10 -19.50
N GLY A 54 17.40 0.87 -20.41
CA GLY A 54 16.39 0.95 -21.47
C GLY A 54 15.07 1.62 -21.08
N ASN A 55 15.04 2.47 -20.04
CA ASN A 55 13.85 3.22 -19.59
C ASN A 55 12.63 2.34 -19.26
N ARG A 56 12.88 1.07 -18.92
CA ARG A 56 11.85 0.12 -18.48
C ARG A 56 11.54 0.35 -17.01
N ARG A 57 10.26 0.34 -16.68
CA ARG A 57 9.71 0.60 -15.34
C ARG A 57 9.23 -0.72 -14.76
N TYR A 58 9.75 -1.05 -13.59
CA TYR A 58 9.37 -2.25 -12.85
C TYR A 58 8.75 -1.84 -11.52
N TYR A 59 7.58 -2.41 -11.23
CA TYR A 59 6.82 -2.22 -10.02
C TYR A 59 7.02 -3.41 -9.11
N GLN A 60 7.11 -3.18 -7.81
CA GLN A 60 7.07 -4.22 -6.80
C GLN A 60 5.64 -4.56 -6.41
N HIS A 61 5.46 -5.67 -5.69
CA HIS A 61 4.16 -6.11 -5.21
C HIS A 61 3.40 -5.01 -4.42
N HIS A 62 4.09 -4.30 -3.53
CA HIS A 62 3.48 -3.20 -2.76
C HIS A 62 3.03 -2.03 -3.65
N GLU A 63 3.76 -1.75 -4.73
CA GLU A 63 3.38 -0.70 -5.68
C GLU A 63 2.14 -1.11 -6.49
N VAL A 64 2.00 -2.39 -6.83
CA VAL A 64 0.78 -2.91 -7.47
C VAL A 64 -0.44 -2.77 -6.55
N LEU A 65 -0.28 -3.06 -5.26
CA LEU A 65 -1.33 -2.82 -4.27
C LEU A 65 -1.69 -1.33 -4.15
N LEU A 66 -0.68 -0.45 -4.17
CA LEU A 66 -0.89 0.99 -4.15
C LEU A 66 -1.68 1.47 -5.38
N VAL A 67 -1.36 0.96 -6.58
CA VAL A 67 -2.12 1.25 -7.81
C VAL A 67 -3.59 0.84 -7.67
N ARG A 68 -3.87 -0.33 -7.07
CA ARG A 68 -5.26 -0.75 -6.81
C ARG A 68 -5.97 0.18 -5.84
N LYS A 69 -5.29 0.63 -4.78
CA LYS A 69 -5.81 1.60 -3.82
C LYS A 69 -6.10 2.94 -4.49
N ILE A 70 -5.18 3.45 -5.32
CA ILE A 70 -5.39 4.68 -6.12
C ILE A 70 -6.60 4.52 -7.04
N ARG A 71 -6.71 3.41 -7.78
CA ARG A 71 -7.87 3.13 -8.65
C ARG A 71 -9.18 3.18 -7.86
N HIS A 72 -9.23 2.51 -6.71
CA HIS A 72 -10.41 2.52 -5.85
C HIS A 72 -10.78 3.94 -5.39
N LEU A 73 -9.79 4.72 -4.95
CA LEU A 73 -10.02 6.11 -4.53
C LEU A 73 -10.56 6.98 -5.67
N LEU A 74 -10.00 6.87 -6.87
CA LEU A 74 -10.38 7.73 -7.99
C LEU A 74 -11.69 7.31 -8.66
N TYR A 75 -11.87 6.01 -8.92
CA TYR A 75 -12.99 5.52 -9.73
C TYR A 75 -14.19 5.06 -8.89
N GLU A 76 -13.97 4.49 -7.71
CA GLU A 76 -15.06 3.95 -6.89
C GLU A 76 -15.51 4.97 -5.84
N GLN A 77 -14.57 5.71 -5.25
CA GLN A 77 -14.89 6.74 -4.27
C GLN A 77 -14.98 8.16 -4.85
N GLY A 78 -14.61 8.37 -6.12
CA GLY A 78 -14.76 9.65 -6.82
C GLY A 78 -13.82 10.76 -6.32
N PHE A 79 -12.70 10.43 -5.67
CA PHE A 79 -11.71 11.43 -5.28
C PHE A 79 -11.03 12.05 -6.49
N THR A 80 -10.64 13.32 -6.36
CA THR A 80 -9.68 13.94 -7.28
C THR A 80 -8.27 13.39 -7.00
N ILE A 81 -7.33 13.60 -7.93
CA ILE A 81 -5.93 13.18 -7.73
C ILE A 81 -5.34 13.80 -6.46
N SER A 82 -5.58 15.08 -6.20
CA SER A 82 -5.15 15.76 -4.98
C SER A 82 -5.79 15.17 -3.73
N GLY A 83 -7.09 14.85 -3.79
CA GLY A 83 -7.81 14.23 -2.66
C GLY A 83 -7.31 12.82 -2.36
N ALA A 84 -7.09 12.00 -3.39
CA ALA A 84 -6.53 10.66 -3.26
C ALA A 84 -5.10 10.70 -2.69
N ARG A 85 -4.28 11.67 -3.13
CA ARG A 85 -2.92 11.88 -2.61
C ARG A 85 -2.94 12.18 -1.11
N ASN A 86 -3.79 13.10 -0.67
CA ASN A 86 -3.91 13.46 0.74
C ASN A 86 -4.35 12.25 1.57
N ARG A 87 -5.35 11.51 1.11
CA ARG A 87 -5.87 10.32 1.81
C ARG A 87 -4.86 9.19 1.90
N LEU A 88 -4.02 9.00 0.87
CA LEU A 88 -2.93 8.02 0.92
C LEU A 88 -1.82 8.44 1.89
N ASN A 89 -1.58 9.73 2.07
CA ASN A 89 -0.58 10.22 3.01
C ASN A 89 -1.08 10.11 4.46
N GLU A 90 -2.33 10.49 4.70
CA GLU A 90 -2.99 10.35 6.01
C GLU A 90 -3.05 8.89 6.46
N ALA A 91 -3.41 7.97 5.56
CA ALA A 91 -3.41 6.54 5.87
C ALA A 91 -2.00 6.03 6.25
N ALA A 92 -0.95 6.51 5.59
CA ALA A 92 0.42 6.12 5.91
C ALA A 92 0.88 6.62 7.29
N ILE A 93 0.42 7.82 7.69
CA ILE A 93 0.67 8.36 9.03
C ILE A 93 -0.05 7.52 10.08
N HIS A 94 -1.33 7.22 9.86
CA HIS A 94 -2.14 6.43 10.78
C HIS A 94 -1.60 4.99 10.93
N GLU A 95 -1.19 4.35 9.83
CA GLU A 95 -0.54 3.03 9.86
C GLU A 95 0.77 3.04 10.68
N HIS A 96 1.53 4.14 10.62
CA HIS A 96 2.76 4.31 11.41
C HIS A 96 2.46 4.52 12.90
N GLU A 97 1.48 5.37 13.23
CA GLU A 97 1.05 5.62 14.61
C GLU A 97 0.48 4.35 15.26
N GLU A 98 -0.32 3.57 14.54
CA GLU A 98 -0.83 2.27 14.99
C GLU A 98 0.29 1.25 15.20
N ALA A 99 1.28 1.21 14.29
CA ALA A 99 2.43 0.31 14.43
C ALA A 99 3.29 0.67 15.66
N GLU A 100 3.51 1.97 15.91
CA GLU A 100 4.21 2.44 17.11
C GLU A 100 3.43 2.13 18.39
N ALA A 101 2.12 2.39 18.41
CA ALA A 101 1.26 2.08 19.54
C ALA A 101 1.22 0.56 19.83
N ALA A 102 1.17 -0.28 18.79
CA ALA A 102 1.25 -1.72 18.92
C ALA A 102 2.61 -2.18 19.49
N GLY A 103 3.72 -1.55 19.07
CA GLY A 103 5.06 -1.80 19.61
C GLY A 103 5.18 -1.42 21.09
N GLN A 104 4.63 -0.27 21.48
CA GLN A 104 4.58 0.17 22.88
C GLN A 104 3.74 -0.78 23.73
N THR A 105 2.55 -1.15 23.27
CA THR A 105 1.66 -2.11 23.94
C THR A 105 2.36 -3.46 24.13
N ARG A 106 3.05 -3.96 23.10
CA ARG A 106 3.82 -5.21 23.18
C ARG A 106 4.95 -5.14 24.21
N THR A 107 5.60 -3.99 24.32
CA THR A 107 6.68 -3.75 25.30
C THR A 107 6.14 -3.71 26.73
N LEU A 108 5.02 -3.00 26.95
CA LEU A 108 4.33 -2.97 28.23
C LEU A 108 3.86 -4.36 28.66
N LEU A 109 3.23 -5.12 27.76
CA LEU A 109 2.80 -6.49 28.01
C LEU A 109 3.98 -7.41 28.34
N ALA A 110 5.13 -7.24 27.67
CA ALA A 110 6.33 -7.99 27.99
C ALA A 110 6.82 -7.67 29.41
N GLY A 111 6.82 -6.40 29.81
CA GLY A 111 7.15 -5.93 31.15
C GLY A 111 6.27 -6.55 32.22
N ILE A 112 4.95 -6.43 32.08
CA ILE A 112 3.96 -7.02 33.00
C ILE A 112 4.18 -8.54 33.13
N ARG A 113 4.44 -9.23 32.02
CA ARG A 113 4.71 -10.68 32.04
C ARG A 113 5.95 -11.02 32.88
N THR A 114 7.01 -10.24 32.77
CA THR A 114 8.22 -10.40 33.61
C THR A 114 7.94 -10.15 35.08
N ASP A 115 7.20 -9.08 35.41
CA ASP A 115 6.88 -8.74 36.79
C ASP A 115 6.02 -9.82 37.46
N VAL A 116 5.00 -10.33 36.76
CA VAL A 116 4.17 -11.44 37.24
C VAL A 116 5.01 -12.71 37.45
N ALA A 117 5.95 -13.02 36.55
CA ALA A 117 6.83 -14.16 36.71
C ALA A 117 7.74 -14.03 37.95
N ALA A 118 8.23 -12.82 38.25
CA ALA A 118 9.03 -12.54 39.44
C ALA A 118 8.20 -12.71 40.73
N VAL A 119 6.97 -12.19 40.77
CA VAL A 119 6.06 -12.36 41.93
C VAL A 119 5.77 -13.84 42.19
N LEU A 120 5.53 -14.62 41.13
CA LEU A 120 5.30 -16.07 41.25
C LEU A 120 6.53 -16.83 41.78
N GLN A 121 7.76 -16.35 41.53
CA GLN A 121 8.96 -16.93 42.13
C GLN A 121 9.03 -16.65 43.63
N VAL A 122 8.73 -15.41 44.05
CA VAL A 122 8.75 -15.03 45.47
C VAL A 122 7.74 -15.82 46.29
N LEU A 123 6.54 -16.07 45.75
CA LEU A 123 5.50 -16.85 46.43
C LEU A 123 5.74 -18.36 46.49
N LYS A 124 6.75 -18.86 45.75
CA LYS A 124 7.13 -20.28 45.73
C LYS A 124 8.38 -20.58 46.58
N ALA A 125 8.99 -19.56 47.18
CA ALA A 125 10.10 -19.67 48.13
C ALA A 125 9.59 -19.70 49.58
#